data_AF-A0A7X8MLS6-F1
#
_entry.id   AF-A0A7X8MLS6-F1
#
_cell.length_a   1.000
_cell.length_b   1.000
_cell.length_c   1.000
_cell.angle_alpha   90.00
_cell.angle_beta   90.00
_cell.angle_gamma   90.00
#
_symmetry.space_group_name_H-M   'P 1'
#
loop_
_entity.id
_entity.type
_entity.pdbx_description
1 polymer ?
#
loop_
_entity_poly.entity_id
_entity_poly.type
_entity_poly.pdbx_seq_one_letter_code
_entity_poly.pdbx_strand_id
1 'polypeptide(L)' 'MAFTLIPRITTVVELSQRQQSLLAQKAALEQEQQRLQIELEKADSPENIERLAREQLGMVKPGEQRLIPVLTR' A
#
# COMPACT_ATOMS: atom_id res chain seq x y z
N MET A 1 -44.00 0.18 31.06
CA MET A 1 -42.58 -0.16 31.31
C MET A 1 -41.88 -0.89 30.15
N ALA A 2 -42.49 -1.09 28.97
CA ALA A 2 -41.82 -1.73 27.82
C ALA A 2 -41.29 -0.71 26.77
N PHE A 3 -41.88 0.50 26.73
CA PHE A 3 -41.57 1.52 25.71
C PHE A 3 -40.22 2.23 25.90
N THR A 4 -39.54 2.07 27.04
CA THR A 4 -38.25 2.73 27.34
C THR A 4 -37.00 1.87 27.08
N LEU A 5 -37.14 0.54 26.90
CA LEU A 5 -36.00 -0.36 26.67
C LEU A 5 -35.65 -0.54 25.18
N ILE A 6 -36.65 -0.49 24.29
CA ILE A 6 -36.47 -0.71 22.84
C ILE A 6 -35.40 0.21 22.22
N PRO A 7 -35.39 1.54 22.45
CA PRO A 7 -34.37 2.41 21.83
C PRO A 7 -32.95 2.10 22.30
N ARG A 8 -32.77 1.53 23.50
CA ARG A 8 -31.45 1.17 24.02
C ARG A 8 -30.89 -0.08 23.34
N ILE A 9 -31.75 -1.06 23.04
CA ILE A 9 -31.34 -2.30 22.37
C ILE A 9 -30.88 -2.00 20.94
N THR A 10 -31.61 -1.16 20.20
CA THR A 10 -31.25 -0.78 18.83
C THR A 10 -29.91 -0.02 18.79
N THR A 11 -29.66 0.87 19.76
CA THR A 11 -28.37 1.58 19.86
C THR A 11 -27.21 0.62 20.16
N VAL A 12 -27.39 -0.36 21.05
CA VAL A 12 -26.33 -1.34 21.32
C VAL A 12 -26.00 -2.16 20.06
N VAL A 13 -27.01 -2.61 19.32
CA VAL A 13 -26.81 -3.35 18.07
C VAL A 13 -26.07 -2.50 17.03
N GLU A 14 -26.49 -1.25 16.84
CA GLU A 14 -25.85 -0.32 15.91
C GLU A 14 -24.40 -0.05 16.29
N LEU A 15 -24.11 0.19 17.58
CA LEU A 15 -22.75 0.41 18.08
C LEU A 15 -21.88 -0.84 17.90
N SER A 16 -22.42 -2.04 18.15
CA SER A 16 -21.70 -3.29 17.92
C SER A 16 -21.38 -3.52 16.45
N GLN A 17 -22.31 -3.22 15.54
CA GLN A 17 -22.06 -3.31 14.09
C GLN A 17 -21.00 -2.31 13.64
N ARG A 18 -21.07 -1.06 14.12
CA ARG A 18 -20.05 -0.04 13.86
C ARG A 18 -18.69 -0.48 14.37
N GLN A 19 -18.62 -1.01 15.59
CA GLN A 19 -17.39 -1.53 16.18
C GLN A 19 -16.79 -2.64 15.31
N GLN A 20 -17.59 -3.62 14.88
CA GLN A 20 -17.13 -4.70 14.00
C GLN A 20 -16.61 -4.15 12.67
N SER A 21 -17.32 -3.19 12.06
CA SER A 21 -16.88 -2.57 10.80
C SER A 21 -15.57 -1.79 10.95
N LEU A 22 -15.36 -1.12 12.08
CA LEU A 22 -14.13 -0.40 12.37
C LEU A 22 -12.96 -1.35 12.63
N LEU A 23 -13.21 -2.47 13.33
CA LEU A 23 -12.19 -3.50 13.55
C LEU A 23 -11.75 -4.14 12.23
N ALA A 24 -12.69 -4.42 11.32
CA ALA A 24 -12.38 -4.95 10.00
C ALA A 24 -11.55 -3.95 9.16
N GLN A 25 -11.93 -2.67 9.16
CA GLN A 25 -11.17 -1.62 8.47
C GLN A 25 -9.77 -1.46 9.05
N LYS A 26 -9.63 -1.48 10.38
CA LYS A 26 -8.34 -1.42 11.04
C LYS A 26 -7.44 -2.57 10.62
N ALA A 27 -7.95 -3.81 10.63
CA ALA A 27 -7.19 -4.98 10.21
C ALA A 27 -6.72 -4.89 8.75
N ALA A 28 -7.58 -4.40 7.84
CA ALA A 28 -7.21 -4.19 6.45
C ALA A 28 -6.11 -3.13 6.28
N LEU A 29 -6.21 -2.01 6.99
CA LEU A 29 -5.20 -0.94 6.97
C LEU A 29 -3.87 -1.39 7.58
N GLU A 30 -3.89 -2.20 8.64
CA GLU A 30 -2.67 -2.76 9.23
C GLU A 30 -1.96 -3.71 8.26
N GLN A 31 -2.71 -4.54 7.51
CA GLN A 31 -2.13 -5.38 6.46
C GLN A 31 -1.55 -4.56 5.31
N GLU A 32 -2.24 -3.52 4.87
CA GLU A 32 -1.76 -2.62 3.83
C GLU A 32 -0.50 -1.88 4.26
N GLN A 33 -0.47 -1.37 5.50
CA GLN A 33 0.70 -0.74 6.08
C GLN A 33 1.91 -1.70 6.08
N GLN A 34 1.73 -2.94 6.56
CA GLN A 34 2.80 -3.93 6.57
C GLN A 34 3.33 -4.22 5.17
N ARG A 35 2.44 -4.36 4.18
CA ARG A 35 2.82 -4.56 2.79
C ARG A 35 3.62 -3.37 2.25
N LEU A 36 3.14 -2.15 2.47
CA LEU A 36 3.82 -0.92 2.03
C LEU A 36 5.18 -0.76 2.70
N GLN A 37 5.31 -1.13 3.98
CA GLN A 37 6.59 -1.10 4.68
C GLN A 37 7.62 -2.04 4.04
N ILE A 38 7.20 -3.25 3.66
CA ILE A 38 8.05 -4.20 2.94
C ILE A 38 8.42 -3.67 1.54
N GLU A 39 7.48 -3.04 0.84
CA GLU A 39 7.75 -2.41 -0.46
C GLU A 39 8.74 -1.25 -0.33
N LEU A 40 8.62 -0.42 0.72
CA LEU A 40 9.54 0.67 1.04
C LEU A 40 10.95 0.14 1.33
N GLU A 41 11.08 -0.86 2.21
CA GLU A 41 12.37 -1.48 2.53
C GLU A 41 13.07 -2.06 1.28
N LYS A 42 12.29 -2.64 0.36
CA LYS A 42 12.82 -3.10 -0.93
C LYS A 42 13.21 -1.93 -1.83
N ALA A 43 12.42 -0.87 -1.88
CA ALA A 43 12.72 0.31 -2.69
C ALA A 43 13.99 1.03 -2.20
N ASP A 44 14.19 1.09 -0.88
CA ASP A 44 15.36 1.68 -0.24
C ASP A 44 16.62 0.79 -0.32
N SER A 45 16.53 -0.40 -0.93
CA SER A 45 17.72 -1.21 -1.15
C SER A 45 18.69 -0.48 -2.10
N PRO A 46 20.01 -0.45 -1.79
CA PRO A 46 21.00 0.22 -2.64
C PRO A 46 20.95 -0.21 -4.11
N GLU A 47 20.62 -1.47 -4.38
CA GLU A 47 20.49 -2.05 -5.72
C GLU A 47 19.30 -1.46 -6.49
N ASN A 48 18.17 -1.21 -5.82
CA ASN A 48 17.00 -0.59 -6.43
C ASN A 48 17.20 0.91 -6.65
N ILE A 49 17.84 1.60 -5.70
CA ILE A 49 18.24 2.99 -5.86
C ILE A 49 19.21 3.13 -7.05
N GLU A 50 20.22 2.27 -7.15
CA GLU A 50 21.16 2.27 -8.28
C GLU A 50 20.45 1.98 -9.60
N ARG A 51 19.56 0.99 -9.65
CA ARG A 51 18.76 0.68 -10.84
C ARG A 51 17.93 1.88 -11.28
N LEU A 52 17.21 2.52 -10.36
CA LEU A 52 16.37 3.68 -10.66
C LEU A 52 17.21 4.88 -11.11
N ALA A 53 18.32 5.16 -10.44
CA ALA A 53 19.26 6.21 -10.85
C ALA A 53 19.81 5.93 -12.26
N ARG A 54 20.14 4.68 -12.58
CA ARG A 54 20.60 4.27 -13.92
C ARG A 54 19.54 4.51 -14.99
N GLU A 55 18.29 4.13 -14.73
CA GLU A 55 17.16 4.39 -15.64
C GLU A 55 16.95 5.90 -15.86
N GLN A 56 16.90 6.69 -14.80
CA GLN A 56 16.66 8.14 -14.87
C GLN A 56 17.82 8.91 -15.55
N LEU A 57 19.07 8.48 -15.31
CA LEU A 57 20.25 9.13 -15.87
C LEU A 57 20.68 8.53 -17.23
N GLY A 58 19.96 7.52 -17.74
CA GLY A 58 20.32 6.79 -18.94
C GLY A 58 21.69 6.11 -18.85
N MET A 59 22.12 5.73 -17.65
CA MET A 59 23.39 5.07 -17.37
C MET A 59 23.23 3.55 -17.48
N VAL A 60 24.19 2.89 -18.14
CA VAL A 60 24.27 1.43 -18.28
C VAL A 60 25.45 0.91 -17.47
N LYS A 61 25.44 -0.35 -17.04
CA LYS A 61 26.56 -0.89 -16.25
C LYS A 61 27.85 -0.90 -17.09
N PRO A 62 29.03 -0.81 -16.47
CA PRO A 62 30.30 -0.97 -17.19
C PRO A 62 30.32 -2.31 -17.93
N GLY A 63 30.36 -2.26 -19.27
CA GLY A 63 30.31 -3.46 -20.14
C GLY A 63 29.01 -3.66 -20.91
N GLU A 64 27.94 -2.89 -20.64
CA GLU A 64 26.71 -2.90 -21.44
C GLU A 64 26.77 -1.81 -22.53
N GLN A 65 26.54 -2.17 -23.80
CA GLN A 65 26.42 -1.21 -24.91
C GLN A 65 24.98 -0.75 -25.06
N ARG A 66 24.75 0.57 -25.08
CA ARG A 66 23.45 1.15 -25.46
C ARG A 66 23.19 0.89 -26.94
N LEU A 67 22.23 0.02 -27.25
CA LEU A 67 21.68 -0.10 -28.59
C LEU A 67 20.70 1.06 -28.83
N ILE A 68 21.14 2.07 -29.59
CA ILE A 68 20.24 3.12 -30.08
C ILE A 68 19.70 2.66 -31.43
N PRO A 69 18.39 2.37 -31.56
CA PRO A 69 17.82 2.03 -32.86
C PRO A 69 17.88 3.27 -33.77
N VAL A 70 18.61 3.17 -34.88
CA VAL A 70 18.55 4.17 -35.94
C VAL A 70 17.25 3.93 -36.72
N LEU A 71 16.30 4.86 -36.59
CA LEU A 71 15.14 4.91 -37.45
C LEU A 71 15.60 5.39 -38.83
N THR A 72 15.81 4.47 -39.75
CA THR A 72 16.02 4.79 -41.17
C THR A 72 14.70 5.32 -41.73
N ARG A 73 14.73 6.54 -42.29
CA ARG A 73 13.58 7.19 -42.95
C ARG A 73 13.15 6.46 -44.23
#